data_AF-A0AB74E5A3-F1
#
_entry.id   AF-A0AB74E5A3-F1
#
_cell.length_a   1.000
_cell.length_b   1.000
_cell.length_c   1.000
_cell.angle_alpha   90.00
_cell.angle_beta   90.00
_cell.angle_gamma   90.00
#
_symmetry.space_group_name_H-M   'P 1'
#
loop_
_entity.id
_entity.type
_entity.pdbx_description
1 polymer ?
#
loop_
_entity_poly.entity_id
_entity_poly.type
_entity_poly.pdbx_seq_one_letter_code
_entity_poly.pdbx_strand_id
1 'polypeptide(L)'
;GQLKPGYNLQIATNSQFVLSYDLFQNPTDTRTLIPFLTMIQNTFGYLPEYIVADAGYGSEQNYMAIIDDFNKTPLITYGMFIKDKTRKFKSDIFNTQNWKYDELNDEFICPNNKRIGFKRYAYRNDRYGFKRDFKLYECDDCSSCSLRHQCMKPNSKSNKKIMKNYNWEYFKVQINQKLSEPETKKIYSQRKIDVEPVFGFMKAILGFTRMSVRGINKVKRELGFVLMALNIRKI
;
A
#
# COMPACT_ATOMS: atom_id res chain seq x y z
N GLY A 1 18.86 8.85 13.99
CA GLY A 1 19.09 9.03 12.53
C GLY A 1 18.71 10.43 12.15
N GLN A 2 19.62 11.19 11.56
CA GLN A 2 19.37 12.57 11.17
C GLN A 2 18.50 12.59 9.90
N LEU A 3 17.35 13.27 9.94
CA LEU A 3 16.52 13.50 8.77
C LEU A 3 17.30 14.40 7.81
N LYS A 4 17.78 13.83 6.70
CA LYS A 4 18.41 14.60 5.63
C LYS A 4 17.30 15.23 4.77
N PRO A 5 17.43 16.51 4.38
CA PRO A 5 16.53 17.08 3.38
C PRO A 5 16.64 16.23 2.10
N GLY A 6 15.52 15.67 1.68
CA GLY A 6 15.45 14.75 0.55
C GLY A 6 14.15 14.95 -0.21
N TYR A 7 14.23 14.77 -1.52
CA TYR A 7 13.06 14.68 -2.38
C TYR A 7 12.78 13.21 -2.67
N ASN A 8 11.51 12.86 -2.66
CA ASN A 8 11.04 11.56 -3.09
C ASN A 8 10.77 11.63 -4.61
N LEU A 9 11.71 11.12 -5.40
CA LEU A 9 11.58 11.02 -6.85
C LEU A 9 10.67 9.85 -7.22
N GLN A 10 9.62 10.14 -7.97
CA GLN A 10 8.78 9.13 -8.59
C GLN A 10 8.96 9.15 -10.09
N ILE A 11 9.00 7.96 -10.69
CA ILE A 11 9.14 7.75 -12.12
C ILE A 11 8.06 6.77 -12.58
N ALA A 12 7.52 7.01 -13.77
CA ALA A 12 6.71 6.07 -14.52
C ALA A 12 7.55 5.55 -15.68
N THR A 13 7.64 4.24 -15.83
CA THR A 13 8.48 3.61 -16.85
C THR A 13 7.67 2.69 -17.75
N ASN A 14 8.17 2.51 -18.97
CA ASN A 14 7.76 1.41 -19.84
C ASN A 14 8.98 0.94 -20.63
N SER A 15 9.25 -0.37 -20.62
CA SER A 15 10.40 -0.94 -21.30
C SER A 15 11.72 -0.25 -20.90
N GLN A 16 11.85 0.13 -19.62
CA GLN A 16 12.90 0.92 -18.96
C GLN A 16 13.14 2.32 -19.55
N PHE A 17 12.23 2.83 -20.38
CA PHE A 17 12.17 4.24 -20.71
C PHE A 17 11.37 4.97 -19.66
N VAL A 18 11.85 6.13 -19.23
CA VAL A 18 11.12 7.00 -18.31
C VAL A 18 10.14 7.84 -19.11
N LEU A 19 8.85 7.66 -18.84
CA LEU A 19 7.76 8.35 -19.53
C LEU A 19 7.31 9.61 -18.78
N SER A 20 7.35 9.55 -17.45
CA SER A 20 6.99 10.68 -16.59
C SER A 20 7.76 10.61 -15.28
N TYR A 21 7.94 11.75 -14.63
CA TYR A 21 8.59 11.82 -13.33
C TYR A 21 8.11 13.04 -12.53
N ASP A 22 8.16 12.94 -11.21
CA ASP A 22 7.91 14.08 -10.34
C ASP A 22 8.62 13.96 -8.98
N LEU A 23 8.66 15.06 -8.25
CA LEU A 23 9.30 15.15 -6.94
C LEU A 23 8.30 15.50 -5.86
N PHE A 24 8.32 14.71 -4.79
CA PHE A 24 7.48 14.92 -3.63
C PHE A 24 8.32 15.17 -2.39
N GLN A 25 7.82 16.00 -1.48
CA GLN A 25 8.44 16.23 -0.17
C GLN A 25 7.97 15.22 0.87
N ASN A 26 7.03 14.34 0.50
CA ASN A 26 6.51 13.30 1.37
C ASN A 26 7.53 12.15 1.47
N PRO A 27 7.91 11.73 2.70
CA PRO A 27 8.89 10.65 2.87
C PRO A 27 8.32 9.27 2.54
N THR A 28 6.99 9.11 2.46
CA THR A 28 6.32 7.83 2.17
C THR A 28 5.70 7.85 0.79
N ASP A 29 5.88 6.76 0.03
CA ASP A 29 5.40 6.62 -1.35
C ASP A 29 3.88 6.55 -1.45
N THR A 30 3.20 6.04 -0.42
CA THR A 30 1.75 5.86 -0.44
C THR A 30 0.99 7.11 -0.85
N ARG A 31 1.47 8.30 -0.46
CA ARG A 31 0.77 9.57 -0.73
C ARG A 31 1.19 10.26 -2.02
N THR A 32 2.20 9.74 -2.72
CA THR A 32 2.70 10.35 -3.96
C THR A 32 1.94 9.82 -5.17
N LEU A 33 1.32 8.64 -5.09
CA LEU A 33 0.69 7.98 -6.22
C LEU A 33 -0.45 8.77 -6.85
N ILE A 34 -1.45 9.16 -6.07
CA ILE A 34 -2.63 9.86 -6.60
C ILE A 34 -2.22 11.17 -7.28
N PRO A 35 -1.47 12.08 -6.62
CA PRO A 35 -0.97 13.28 -7.31
C PRO A 35 -0.16 12.98 -8.56
N PHE A 36 0.66 11.92 -8.54
CA PHE A 36 1.50 11.54 -9.68
C PHE A 36 0.66 11.03 -10.86
N LEU A 37 -0.33 10.18 -10.61
CA LEU A 37 -1.26 9.69 -11.63
C LEU A 37 -2.12 10.83 -12.20
N THR A 38 -2.63 11.72 -11.35
CA THR A 38 -3.35 12.92 -11.81
C THR A 38 -2.48 13.78 -12.70
N MET A 39 -1.21 13.99 -12.34
CA MET A 39 -0.27 14.76 -13.16
C MET A 39 -0.02 14.09 -14.53
N ILE A 40 0.17 12.76 -14.56
CA ILE A 40 0.33 12.00 -15.80
C ILE A 40 -0.93 12.12 -16.66
N GLN A 41 -2.11 11.91 -16.09
CA GLN A 41 -3.38 12.00 -16.82
C GLN A 41 -3.62 13.40 -17.38
N ASN A 42 -3.33 14.46 -16.61
CA ASN A 42 -3.46 15.84 -17.09
C ASN A 42 -2.45 16.18 -18.19
N THR A 43 -1.27 15.55 -18.16
CA THR A 43 -0.21 15.82 -19.14
C THR A 43 -0.44 15.09 -20.46
N PHE A 44 -0.85 13.82 -20.41
CA PHE A 44 -0.95 12.95 -21.59
C PHE A 44 -2.40 12.66 -22.02
N GLY A 45 -3.38 13.03 -21.21
CA GLY A 45 -4.81 12.79 -21.47
C GLY A 45 -5.28 11.36 -21.19
N TYR A 46 -4.40 10.43 -20.86
CA TYR A 46 -4.76 9.05 -20.56
C TYR A 46 -3.82 8.39 -19.54
N LEU A 47 -4.30 7.30 -18.93
CA LEU A 47 -3.52 6.39 -18.08
C LEU A 47 -3.60 4.96 -18.64
N PRO A 48 -2.51 4.18 -18.58
CA PRO A 48 -2.52 2.76 -18.94
C PRO A 48 -3.53 1.97 -18.10
N GLU A 49 -4.09 0.91 -18.68
CA GLU A 49 -5.08 0.04 -18.00
C GLU A 49 -4.57 -0.51 -16.67
N TYR A 50 -3.33 -1.01 -16.66
CA TYR A 50 -2.72 -1.57 -15.46
C TYR A 50 -1.80 -0.56 -14.79
N ILE A 51 -2.12 -0.20 -13.55
CA ILE A 51 -1.24 0.62 -12.71
C ILE A 51 -0.39 -0.30 -11.84
N VAL A 52 0.89 -0.41 -12.17
CA VAL A 52 1.83 -1.32 -11.52
C VAL A 52 2.76 -0.53 -10.60
N ALA A 53 2.85 -0.92 -9.33
CA ALA A 53 3.69 -0.23 -8.35
C ALA A 53 4.13 -1.14 -7.18
N ASP A 54 5.06 -0.63 -6.39
CA ASP A 54 5.65 -1.30 -5.23
C ASP A 54 4.68 -1.41 -4.05
N ALA A 55 4.99 -2.31 -3.11
CA ALA A 55 4.16 -2.52 -1.93
C ALA A 55 3.96 -1.25 -1.06
N GLY A 56 4.90 -0.29 -1.15
CA GLY A 56 4.82 1.01 -0.47
C GLY A 56 3.62 1.86 -0.93
N TYR A 57 3.07 1.56 -2.09
CA TYR A 57 1.89 2.22 -2.64
C TYR A 57 0.56 1.56 -2.27
N GLY A 58 0.59 0.32 -1.76
CA GLY A 58 -0.62 -0.42 -1.43
C GLY A 58 -1.35 0.18 -0.21
N SER A 59 -2.45 0.87 -0.47
CA SER A 59 -3.32 1.42 0.58
C SER A 59 -4.76 1.53 0.09
N GLU A 60 -5.70 1.50 1.02
CA GLU A 60 -7.15 1.63 0.75
C GLU A 60 -7.43 2.87 -0.11
N GLN A 61 -6.88 4.01 0.25
CA GLN A 61 -7.06 5.27 -0.47
C GLN A 61 -6.57 5.18 -1.93
N ASN A 62 -5.40 4.58 -2.15
CA ASN A 62 -4.87 4.43 -3.51
C ASN A 62 -5.66 3.44 -4.34
N TYR A 63 -6.12 2.33 -3.74
CA TYR A 63 -6.95 1.36 -4.46
C TYR A 63 -8.28 1.97 -4.86
N MET A 64 -8.94 2.70 -3.95
CA MET A 64 -10.16 3.46 -4.25
C MET A 64 -9.91 4.44 -5.40
N ALA A 65 -8.89 5.29 -5.32
CA ALA A 65 -8.63 6.25 -6.37
C ALA A 65 -8.35 5.60 -7.74
N ILE A 66 -7.58 4.51 -7.78
CA ILE A 66 -7.27 3.81 -9.05
C ILE A 66 -8.53 3.20 -9.68
N ILE A 67 -9.38 2.57 -8.86
CA ILE A 67 -10.56 1.85 -9.34
C ILE A 67 -11.71 2.82 -9.62
N ASP A 68 -12.03 3.69 -8.68
CA ASP A 68 -13.24 4.51 -8.69
C ASP A 68 -13.05 5.83 -9.44
N ASP A 69 -11.90 6.50 -9.26
CA ASP A 69 -11.66 7.82 -9.86
C ASP A 69 -11.01 7.69 -11.25
N PHE A 70 -10.01 6.83 -11.38
CA PHE A 70 -9.25 6.66 -12.62
C PHE A 70 -9.82 5.57 -13.55
N ASN A 71 -10.71 4.72 -13.06
CA ASN A 71 -11.24 3.55 -13.78
C ASN A 71 -10.12 2.67 -14.37
N LYS A 72 -9.16 2.28 -13.53
CA LYS A 72 -8.00 1.44 -13.89
C LYS A 72 -7.84 0.26 -12.96
N THR A 73 -7.00 -0.69 -13.36
CA THR A 73 -6.72 -1.91 -12.59
C THR A 73 -5.41 -1.77 -11.78
N PRO A 74 -5.46 -1.75 -10.44
CA PRO A 74 -4.26 -1.71 -9.61
C PRO A 74 -3.58 -3.09 -9.53
N LEU A 75 -2.31 -3.16 -9.96
CA LEU A 75 -1.41 -4.29 -9.74
C LEU A 75 -0.34 -3.88 -8.73
N ILE A 76 -0.76 -3.67 -7.48
CA ILE A 76 0.08 -3.15 -6.40
C ILE A 76 -0.16 -4.03 -5.17
N THR A 77 0.89 -4.67 -4.67
CA THR A 77 0.79 -5.45 -3.41
C THR A 77 0.62 -4.52 -2.21
N TYR A 78 0.04 -5.00 -1.12
CA TYR A 78 -0.01 -4.25 0.14
C TYR A 78 1.07 -4.77 1.10
N GLY A 79 1.45 -3.97 2.12
CA GLY A 79 2.61 -4.28 2.97
C GLY A 79 2.60 -5.66 3.68
N MET A 80 1.42 -6.22 3.95
CA MET A 80 1.28 -7.56 4.56
C MET A 80 1.10 -8.70 3.55
N PHE A 81 1.07 -8.43 2.23
CA PHE A 81 0.74 -9.41 1.19
C PHE A 81 1.55 -10.71 1.25
N ILE A 82 2.87 -10.61 1.48
CA ILE A 82 3.75 -11.79 1.61
C ILE A 82 3.54 -12.45 2.98
N LYS A 83 3.46 -11.64 4.04
CA LYS A 83 3.36 -12.12 5.42
C LYS A 83 2.07 -12.91 5.65
N ASP A 84 0.95 -12.43 5.11
CA ASP A 84 -0.38 -13.06 5.21
C ASP A 84 -0.38 -14.49 4.64
N LYS A 85 0.51 -14.78 3.68
CA LYS A 85 0.62 -16.10 3.03
C LYS A 85 1.48 -17.08 3.81
N THR A 86 2.26 -16.63 4.78
CA THR A 86 3.17 -17.49 5.55
C THR A 86 2.40 -18.44 6.47
N ARG A 87 2.91 -19.68 6.64
CA ARG A 87 2.31 -20.67 7.54
C ARG A 87 2.18 -20.13 8.97
N LYS A 88 3.23 -19.46 9.46
CA LYS A 88 3.25 -18.83 10.80
C LYS A 88 2.10 -17.84 11.01
N PHE A 89 1.80 -17.01 10.01
CA PHE A 89 0.70 -16.05 10.11
C PHE A 89 -0.67 -16.72 10.10
N LYS A 90 -0.85 -17.75 9.26
CA LYS A 90 -2.10 -18.52 9.16
C LYS A 90 -2.37 -19.41 10.36
N SER A 91 -1.32 -19.92 11.02
CA SER A 91 -1.44 -20.77 12.21
C SER A 91 -1.51 -20.00 13.52
N ASP A 92 -1.31 -18.68 13.51
CA ASP A 92 -1.38 -17.87 14.71
C ASP A 92 -2.83 -17.75 15.19
N ILE A 93 -3.13 -18.41 16.32
CA ILE A 93 -4.46 -18.42 16.93
C ILE A 93 -4.84 -17.07 17.53
N PHE A 94 -3.90 -16.16 17.80
CA PHE A 94 -4.21 -14.83 18.35
C PHE A 94 -4.41 -13.77 17.27
N ASN A 95 -4.11 -14.11 16.02
CA ASN A 95 -4.44 -13.27 14.89
C ASN A 95 -5.94 -13.32 14.62
N THR A 96 -6.62 -12.21 14.86
CA THR A 96 -8.08 -12.09 14.72
C THR A 96 -8.57 -12.30 13.30
N GLN A 97 -7.69 -12.23 12.29
CA GLN A 97 -8.05 -12.54 10.90
C GLN A 97 -8.28 -14.04 10.67
N ASN A 98 -7.73 -14.90 11.53
CA ASN A 98 -7.86 -16.35 11.45
C ASN A 98 -9.04 -16.88 12.28
N TRP A 99 -9.76 -16.01 13.00
CA TRP A 99 -10.87 -16.42 13.85
C TRP A 99 -12.08 -16.77 13.01
N LYS A 100 -12.83 -17.80 13.44
CA LYS A 100 -14.07 -18.19 12.76
C LYS A 100 -15.07 -17.05 12.86
N TYR A 101 -15.66 -16.69 11.73
CA TYR A 101 -16.70 -15.68 11.62
C TYR A 101 -18.03 -16.37 11.31
N ASP A 102 -19.05 -16.06 12.09
CA ASP A 102 -20.41 -16.54 11.93
C ASP A 102 -21.21 -15.46 11.18
N GLU A 103 -21.41 -15.68 9.88
CA GLU A 103 -22.05 -14.70 8.98
C GLU A 103 -23.53 -14.47 9.33
N LEU A 104 -24.22 -15.48 9.88
CA LEU A 104 -25.64 -15.39 10.20
C LEU A 104 -25.90 -14.46 11.39
N ASN A 105 -25.00 -14.49 12.37
CA ASN A 105 -25.14 -13.72 13.61
C ASN A 105 -24.28 -12.43 13.62
N ASP A 106 -23.44 -12.20 12.61
CA ASP A 106 -22.45 -11.10 12.57
C ASP A 106 -21.52 -11.14 13.81
N GLU A 107 -20.89 -12.29 14.05
CA GLU A 107 -20.05 -12.52 15.24
C GLU A 107 -18.73 -13.22 14.93
N PHE A 108 -17.68 -12.90 15.70
CA PHE A 108 -16.45 -13.67 15.71
C PHE A 108 -16.42 -14.65 16.88
N ILE A 109 -15.84 -15.83 16.65
CA ILE A 109 -15.58 -16.83 17.68
C ILE A 109 -14.10 -16.78 18.03
N CYS A 110 -13.78 -16.37 19.26
CA CYS A 110 -12.41 -16.34 19.73
C CYS A 110 -11.86 -17.75 20.05
N PRO A 111 -10.53 -17.91 20.24
CA PRO A 111 -9.92 -19.20 20.58
C PRO A 111 -10.41 -19.81 21.91
N ASN A 112 -11.01 -19.01 22.78
CA ASN A 112 -11.63 -19.47 24.03
C ASN A 112 -13.14 -19.71 23.89
N ASN A 113 -13.64 -19.91 22.66
CA ASN A 113 -15.05 -20.16 22.31
C ASN A 113 -16.06 -19.08 22.77
N LYS A 114 -15.61 -17.89 23.19
CA LYS A 114 -16.51 -16.75 23.42
C LYS A 114 -16.87 -16.09 22.08
N ARG A 115 -18.15 -15.70 21.97
CA ARG A 115 -18.70 -14.91 20.86
C ARG A 115 -18.35 -13.43 21.06
N ILE A 116 -18.08 -12.76 19.95
CA ILE A 116 -17.69 -11.36 19.89
C ILE A 116 -18.59 -10.72 18.82
N GLY A 117 -19.71 -10.21 19.29
CA GLY A 117 -20.75 -9.66 18.43
C GLY A 117 -20.45 -8.23 17.94
N PHE A 118 -21.16 -7.84 16.90
CA PHE A 118 -21.17 -6.48 16.41
C PHE A 118 -21.65 -5.51 17.50
N LYS A 119 -20.92 -4.42 17.69
CA LYS A 119 -21.27 -3.38 18.67
C LYS A 119 -21.72 -2.09 18.01
N ARG A 120 -20.95 -1.59 17.05
CA ARG A 120 -21.25 -0.34 16.32
C ARG A 120 -20.35 -0.14 15.12
N TYR A 121 -20.79 0.73 14.21
CA TYR A 121 -19.91 1.35 13.24
C TYR A 121 -18.98 2.36 13.92
N ALA A 122 -17.76 2.46 13.42
CA ALA A 122 -16.75 3.43 13.85
C ALA A 122 -16.00 3.92 12.63
N TYR A 123 -15.51 5.16 12.67
CA TYR A 123 -14.64 5.69 11.64
C TYR A 123 -13.38 6.26 12.25
N ARG A 124 -12.32 6.36 11.44
CA ARG A 124 -11.08 7.05 11.80
C ARG A 124 -10.61 7.86 10.62
N ASN A 125 -10.31 9.12 10.88
CA ASN A 125 -9.56 9.94 9.94
C ASN A 125 -8.08 9.72 10.20
N ASP A 126 -7.30 9.57 9.14
CA ASP A 126 -5.86 9.74 9.30
C ASP A 126 -5.48 11.22 9.43
N ARG A 127 -4.20 11.45 9.69
CA ARG A 127 -3.62 12.79 9.84
C ARG A 127 -3.88 13.70 8.63
N TYR A 128 -4.18 13.12 7.47
CA TYR A 128 -4.35 13.84 6.21
C TYR A 128 -5.81 13.90 5.75
N GLY A 129 -6.75 13.52 6.63
CA GLY A 129 -8.18 13.68 6.40
C GLY A 129 -8.86 12.52 5.66
N PHE A 130 -8.14 11.45 5.30
CA PHE A 130 -8.78 10.29 4.69
C PHE A 130 -9.53 9.49 5.76
N LYS A 131 -10.86 9.39 5.56
CA LYS A 131 -11.77 8.67 6.45
C LYS A 131 -11.78 7.19 6.10
N ARG A 132 -11.57 6.35 7.12
CA ARG A 132 -11.72 4.89 7.03
C ARG A 132 -12.87 4.44 7.89
N ASP A 133 -13.73 3.59 7.35
CA ASP A 133 -14.88 3.02 8.05
C ASP A 133 -14.56 1.62 8.58
N PHE A 134 -15.08 1.32 9.76
CA PHE A 134 -14.84 0.08 10.49
C PHE A 134 -16.14 -0.42 11.13
N LYS A 135 -16.34 -1.73 11.12
CA LYS A 135 -17.23 -2.39 12.08
C LYS A 135 -16.44 -2.74 13.34
N LEU A 136 -16.94 -2.31 14.50
CA LEU A 136 -16.37 -2.63 15.80
C LEU A 136 -17.16 -3.76 16.44
N TYR A 137 -16.43 -4.82 16.79
CA TYR A 137 -16.91 -5.98 17.53
C TYR A 137 -16.29 -5.97 18.91
N GLU A 138 -17.04 -6.35 19.94
CA GLU A 138 -16.55 -6.41 21.30
C GLU A 138 -17.04 -7.68 21.99
N CYS A 139 -16.16 -8.30 22.77
CA CYS A 139 -16.50 -9.44 23.61
C CYS A 139 -17.22 -8.94 24.87
N ASP A 140 -18.25 -9.66 25.32
CA ASP A 140 -19.03 -9.28 26.50
C ASP A 140 -18.22 -9.31 27.78
N ASP A 141 -17.40 -10.34 27.96
CA ASP A 141 -16.54 -10.48 29.13
C ASP A 141 -15.24 -11.23 28.83
N CYS A 142 -14.11 -10.61 29.15
CA CYS A 142 -12.78 -11.22 29.08
C CYS A 142 -12.05 -11.23 30.44
N SER A 143 -12.72 -10.87 31.54
CA SER A 143 -12.10 -10.68 32.86
C SER A 143 -11.44 -11.96 33.41
N SER A 144 -12.14 -13.09 33.32
CA SER A 144 -11.71 -14.42 33.80
C SER A 144 -11.07 -15.31 32.73
N CYS A 145 -10.64 -14.76 31.59
CA CYS A 145 -10.14 -15.55 30.46
C CYS A 145 -8.68 -16.02 30.68
N SER A 146 -8.45 -17.34 30.62
CA SER A 146 -7.12 -17.97 30.74
C SER A 146 -6.12 -17.50 29.68
N LEU A 147 -6.61 -17.15 28.48
CA LEU A 147 -5.79 -16.69 27.36
C LEU A 147 -5.56 -15.16 27.34
N ARG A 148 -6.04 -14.42 28.35
CA ARG A 148 -6.02 -12.95 28.37
C ARG A 148 -4.62 -12.36 28.19
N HIS A 149 -3.60 -12.92 28.84
CA HIS A 149 -2.22 -12.43 28.78
C HIS A 149 -1.60 -12.53 27.38
N GLN A 150 -2.00 -13.53 26.59
CA GLN A 150 -1.49 -13.72 25.22
C GLN A 150 -2.36 -13.00 24.18
N CYS A 151 -3.67 -12.86 24.44
CA CYS A 151 -4.63 -12.28 23.50
C CYS A 151 -4.70 -10.74 23.55
N MET A 152 -4.37 -10.13 24.70
CA MET A 152 -4.55 -8.71 24.98
C MET A 152 -3.26 -8.07 25.48
N LYS A 153 -3.13 -6.74 25.31
CA LYS A 153 -2.01 -6.00 25.88
C LYS A 153 -2.00 -6.14 27.41
N PRO A 154 -0.82 -6.22 28.06
CA PRO A 154 -0.70 -6.21 29.50
C PRO A 154 -1.46 -5.02 30.11
N ASN A 155 -2.14 -5.24 31.24
CA ASN A 155 -2.91 -4.22 31.98
C ASN A 155 -4.09 -3.58 31.23
N SER A 156 -4.56 -4.16 30.12
CA SER A 156 -5.81 -3.69 29.50
C SER A 156 -6.99 -3.86 30.47
N LYS A 157 -7.71 -2.77 30.76
CA LYS A 157 -8.96 -2.77 31.55
C LYS A 157 -10.21 -3.01 30.69
N SER A 158 -10.05 -3.18 29.39
CA SER A 158 -11.15 -3.38 28.45
C SER A 158 -11.32 -4.85 28.05
N ASN A 159 -12.44 -5.17 27.42
CA ASN A 159 -12.66 -6.44 26.74
C ASN A 159 -11.98 -6.46 25.37
N LYS A 160 -11.85 -7.67 24.79
CA LYS A 160 -11.29 -7.82 23.45
C LYS A 160 -12.20 -7.09 22.44
N LYS A 161 -11.59 -6.21 21.65
CA LYS A 161 -12.23 -5.49 20.56
C LYS A 161 -11.58 -5.89 19.24
N ILE A 162 -12.40 -6.03 18.20
CA ILE A 162 -11.97 -6.25 16.82
C ILE A 162 -12.50 -5.08 16.00
N MET A 163 -11.63 -4.44 15.24
CA MET A 163 -12.04 -3.43 14.25
C MET A 163 -11.77 -4.01 12.87
N LYS A 164 -12.83 -4.23 12.10
CA LYS A 164 -12.75 -4.78 10.76
C LYS A 164 -13.08 -3.69 9.76
N ASN A 165 -12.13 -3.37 8.89
CA ASN A 165 -12.37 -2.52 7.73
C ASN A 165 -12.72 -3.43 6.54
N TYR A 166 -13.97 -3.44 6.13
CA TYR A 166 -14.44 -4.31 5.05
C TYR A 166 -13.97 -3.85 3.68
N ASN A 167 -13.85 -2.54 3.44
CA ASN A 167 -13.31 -2.01 2.18
C ASN A 167 -11.86 -2.47 1.97
N TRP A 168 -11.04 -2.38 3.02
CA TRP A 168 -9.66 -2.86 2.96
C TRP A 168 -9.57 -4.36 2.69
N GLU A 169 -10.40 -5.18 3.32
CA GLU A 169 -10.40 -6.63 3.09
C GLU A 169 -10.92 -6.98 1.70
N TYR A 170 -11.92 -6.26 1.20
CA TYR A 170 -12.38 -6.36 -0.18
C TYR A 170 -11.21 -6.11 -1.15
N PHE A 171 -10.47 -5.01 -0.99
CA PHE A 171 -9.31 -4.73 -1.85
C PHE A 171 -8.23 -5.80 -1.74
N LYS A 172 -7.93 -6.32 -0.53
CA LYS A 172 -6.96 -7.42 -0.41
C LYS A 172 -7.39 -8.66 -1.20
N VAL A 173 -8.67 -9.02 -1.17
CA VAL A 173 -9.18 -10.17 -1.92
C VAL A 173 -9.05 -9.91 -3.42
N GLN A 174 -9.49 -8.75 -3.91
CA GLN A 174 -9.38 -8.36 -5.31
C GLN A 174 -7.93 -8.37 -5.81
N ILE A 175 -7.00 -7.75 -5.06
CA ILE A 175 -5.57 -7.73 -5.40
C ILE A 175 -4.97 -9.14 -5.38
N ASN A 176 -5.34 -9.99 -4.42
CA ASN A 176 -4.87 -11.38 -4.40
C ASN A 176 -5.37 -12.18 -5.59
N GLN A 177 -6.64 -12.03 -5.96
CA GLN A 177 -7.22 -12.68 -7.14
C GLN A 177 -6.50 -12.19 -8.40
N LYS A 178 -6.44 -10.87 -8.61
CA LYS A 178 -5.79 -10.27 -9.77
C LYS A 178 -4.34 -10.68 -9.88
N LEU A 179 -3.54 -10.65 -8.82
CA LEU A 179 -2.13 -11.07 -8.89
C LEU A 179 -1.92 -12.59 -8.99
N SER A 180 -2.99 -13.39 -8.87
CA SER A 180 -2.93 -14.85 -9.08
C SER A 180 -3.22 -15.24 -10.53
N GLU A 181 -3.91 -14.38 -11.30
CA GLU A 181 -4.15 -14.58 -12.73
C GLU A 181 -2.80 -14.58 -13.50
N PRO A 182 -2.58 -15.49 -14.48
CA PRO A 182 -1.29 -15.63 -15.16
C PRO A 182 -0.82 -14.36 -15.88
N GLU A 183 -1.73 -13.63 -16.54
CA GLU A 183 -1.41 -12.46 -17.37
C GLU A 183 -0.94 -11.27 -16.53
N THR A 184 -1.76 -10.85 -15.57
CA THR A 184 -1.47 -9.78 -14.62
C THR A 184 -0.26 -10.10 -13.73
N LYS A 185 -0.06 -11.38 -13.37
CA LYS A 185 1.15 -11.82 -12.66
C LYS A 185 2.41 -11.60 -13.51
N LYS A 186 2.34 -11.89 -14.81
CA LYS A 186 3.44 -11.60 -15.75
C LYS A 186 3.71 -10.10 -15.82
N ILE A 187 2.67 -9.27 -15.98
CA ILE A 187 2.78 -7.80 -15.99
C ILE A 187 3.43 -7.30 -14.69
N TYR A 188 2.93 -7.74 -13.52
CA TYR A 188 3.48 -7.33 -12.22
C TYR A 188 4.94 -7.76 -12.03
N SER A 189 5.32 -8.93 -12.54
CA SER A 189 6.69 -9.44 -12.44
C SER A 189 7.71 -8.58 -13.21
N GLN A 190 7.27 -7.94 -14.30
CA GLN A 190 8.11 -7.06 -15.11
C GLN A 190 8.54 -5.79 -14.36
N ARG A 191 7.77 -5.35 -13.36
CA ARG A 191 8.04 -4.14 -12.56
C ARG A 191 9.50 -4.05 -12.08
N LYS A 192 10.04 -5.15 -11.55
CA LYS A 192 11.41 -5.19 -11.02
C LYS A 192 12.46 -4.95 -12.12
N ILE A 193 12.21 -5.48 -13.30
CA ILE A 193 13.11 -5.38 -14.45
C ILE A 193 12.94 -4.03 -15.15
N ASP A 194 11.82 -3.35 -14.97
CA ASP A 194 11.52 -2.10 -15.64
C ASP A 194 12.10 -0.88 -14.88
N VAL A 195 11.75 -0.77 -13.59
CA VAL A 195 12.06 0.43 -12.78
C VAL A 195 13.46 0.37 -12.17
N GLU A 196 13.88 -0.79 -11.65
CA GLU A 196 15.16 -0.90 -10.91
C GLU A 196 16.38 -0.58 -11.79
N PRO A 197 16.46 -1.01 -13.06
CA PRO A 197 17.58 -0.66 -13.93
C PRO A 197 17.71 0.83 -14.20
N VAL A 198 16.61 1.59 -14.28
CA VAL A 198 16.67 3.05 -14.45
C VAL A 198 17.42 3.69 -13.28
N PHE A 199 17.04 3.35 -12.04
CA PHE A 199 17.74 3.82 -10.86
C PHE A 199 19.19 3.30 -10.77
N GLY A 200 19.42 2.06 -11.21
CA GLY A 200 20.75 1.46 -11.30
C GLY A 200 21.67 2.24 -12.25
N PHE A 201 21.22 2.50 -13.48
CA PHE A 201 21.97 3.25 -14.49
C PHE A 201 22.19 4.70 -14.08
N MET A 202 21.19 5.35 -13.48
CA MET A 202 21.34 6.69 -12.93
C MET A 202 22.54 6.78 -11.96
N LYS A 203 22.69 5.79 -11.07
CA LYS A 203 23.76 5.77 -10.07
C LYS A 203 25.10 5.27 -10.62
N ALA A 204 25.09 4.14 -11.32
CA ALA A 204 26.29 3.42 -11.73
C ALA A 204 26.91 3.96 -13.02
N ILE A 205 26.09 4.39 -13.99
CA ILE A 205 26.57 4.89 -15.29
C ILE A 205 26.77 6.40 -15.24
N LEU A 206 25.76 7.14 -14.76
CA LEU A 206 25.85 8.61 -14.71
C LEU A 206 26.54 9.14 -13.44
N GLY A 207 26.84 8.27 -12.46
CA GLY A 207 27.39 8.69 -11.17
C GLY A 207 26.43 9.57 -10.35
N PHE A 208 25.16 9.67 -10.76
CA PHE A 208 24.20 10.61 -10.19
C PHE A 208 23.60 10.04 -8.90
N THR A 209 24.21 10.41 -7.77
CA THR A 209 23.83 9.92 -6.43
C THR A 209 23.28 11.02 -5.52
N ARG A 210 23.41 12.29 -5.92
CA ARG A 210 22.95 13.46 -5.16
C ARG A 210 22.53 14.57 -6.11
N MET A 211 21.59 15.40 -5.66
CA MET A 211 21.23 16.63 -6.38
C MET A 211 22.33 17.68 -6.21
N SER A 212 22.65 18.42 -7.28
CA SER A 212 23.63 19.51 -7.26
C SER A 212 23.00 20.86 -6.97
N VAL A 213 21.67 20.98 -7.13
CA VAL A 213 20.92 22.22 -6.90
C VAL A 213 19.95 22.12 -5.72
N ARG A 214 19.47 23.28 -5.24
CA ARG A 214 18.46 23.39 -4.17
C ARG A 214 17.19 24.07 -4.69
N GLY A 215 16.05 23.69 -4.13
CA GLY A 215 14.72 24.17 -4.50
C GLY A 215 14.04 23.25 -5.52
N ILE A 216 12.76 22.92 -5.26
CA ILE A 216 12.03 21.88 -5.97
C ILE A 216 12.03 22.05 -7.50
N ASN A 217 11.86 23.29 -7.98
CA ASN A 217 11.84 23.58 -9.42
C ASN A 217 13.21 23.35 -10.08
N LYS A 218 14.30 23.73 -9.40
CA LYS A 218 15.66 23.52 -9.94
C LYS A 218 16.00 22.03 -9.94
N VAL A 219 15.66 21.32 -8.86
CA VAL A 219 15.90 19.88 -8.73
C VAL A 219 15.08 19.08 -9.76
N LYS A 220 13.82 19.47 -9.99
CA LYS A 220 12.97 18.85 -11.02
C LYS A 220 13.58 19.00 -12.43
N ARG A 221 14.19 20.15 -12.73
CA ARG A 221 14.89 20.37 -14.01
C ARG A 221 16.17 19.56 -14.11
N GLU A 222 17.01 19.54 -13.06
CA GLU A 222 18.23 18.72 -13.01
C GLU A 222 17.90 17.24 -13.28
N LEU A 223 16.89 16.71 -12.60
CA LEU A 223 16.44 15.34 -12.83
C LEU A 223 15.89 15.12 -14.24
N GLY A 224 15.20 16.09 -14.82
CA GLY A 224 14.75 16.01 -16.21
C GLY A 224 15.89 15.75 -17.18
N PHE A 225 17.00 16.48 -17.04
CA PHE A 225 18.19 16.27 -17.86
C PHE A 225 18.82 14.90 -17.64
N VAL A 226 18.92 14.45 -16.38
CA VAL A 226 19.46 13.13 -16.03
C VAL A 226 18.62 12.00 -16.66
N LEU A 227 17.30 12.06 -16.50
CA LEU A 227 16.37 11.04 -17.00
C LEU A 227 16.31 11.08 -18.54
N MET A 228 16.37 12.26 -19.15
CA MET A 228 16.48 12.40 -20.60
C MET A 228 17.78 11.78 -21.14
N ALA A 229 18.92 12.02 -20.48
CA ALA A 229 20.19 11.41 -20.86
C ALA A 229 20.15 9.88 -20.76
N LEU A 230 19.48 9.33 -19.73
CA LEU A 230 19.28 7.88 -19.60
C LEU A 230 18.43 7.32 -20.75
N ASN A 231 17.32 7.99 -21.08
CA ASN A 231 16.46 7.58 -22.18
C ASN A 231 17.23 7.62 -23.52
N ILE A 232 17.97 8.70 -23.81
CA ILE A 232 18.76 8.84 -25.05
C ILE A 232 19.83 7.75 -25.14
N ARG A 233 20.53 7.46 -24.06
CA ARG A 233 21.56 6.41 -24.04
C ARG A 233 20.99 5.02 -24.36
N LYS A 234 19.72 4.80 -24.07
CA LYS A 234 19.05 3.52 -24.28
C LYS A 234 18.61 3.30 -25.74
N ILE A 235 18.41 4.38 -26.49
CA ILE A 235 18.14 4.36 -27.94
C ILE A 235 19.40 3.91 -28.68
#